data_AF-F8IIV8-F1
#
_entry.id   AF-F8IIV8-F1
#
_cell.length_a   1.000
_cell.length_b   1.000
_cell.length_c   1.000
_cell.angle_alpha   90.00
_cell.angle_beta   90.00
_cell.angle_gamma   90.00
#
_symmetry.space_group_name_H-M   'P 1'
#
loop_
_entity.id
_entity.type
_entity.pdbx_description
1 polymer ?
#
loop_
_entity_poly.entity_id
_entity_poly.type
_entity_poly.pdbx_seq_one_letter_code
_entity_poly.pdbx_strand_id
1 'polypeptide(L)'
;MLYGAAASFLFFAGSLALGLSQGRLWPTLSLIGTSIVLEAQPAAAASIPLGFDPPTGAGISILANMIAVPVLMVGLRQAIQRFRFVRRWLAKAEALSRKYGKYGVWVLAPLCPLLGAYACLAIGSILRWNPLRVLAAVVAGMVGSAFVIAYGGFALLRLFHP
;
A
#
# COMPACT_ATOMS: atom_id res chain seq x y z
N MET A 1 7.07 -13.23 -13.55
CA MET A 1 5.77 -13.60 -12.94
C MET A 1 5.97 -14.44 -11.69
N LEU A 2 6.77 -15.51 -11.72
CA LEU A 2 7.10 -16.34 -10.54
C LEU A 2 7.56 -15.55 -9.30
N TYR A 3 8.53 -14.63 -9.44
CA TYR A 3 9.00 -13.80 -8.31
C TYR A 3 7.92 -12.89 -7.71
N GLY A 4 7.00 -12.38 -8.54
CA GLY A 4 5.90 -11.54 -8.06
C GLY A 4 4.87 -12.37 -7.30
N ALA A 5 4.52 -13.55 -7.82
CA ALA A 5 3.63 -14.48 -7.14
C ALA A 5 4.20 -14.97 -5.80
N ALA A 6 5.50 -15.29 -5.76
CA ALA A 6 6.20 -15.67 -4.53
C ALA A 6 6.19 -14.54 -3.49
N ALA A 7 6.46 -13.30 -3.90
CA ALA A 7 6.39 -12.14 -3.01
C ALA A 7 4.98 -11.91 -2.47
N SER A 8 3.96 -11.94 -3.35
CA SER A 8 2.55 -11.81 -2.94
C SER A 8 2.13 -12.92 -1.98
N PHE A 9 2.59 -14.16 -2.19
CA PHE A 9 2.32 -15.27 -1.28
C PHE A 9 2.99 -15.08 0.08
N LEU A 10 4.24 -14.59 0.12
CA LEU A 10 4.93 -14.28 1.38
C LEU A 10 4.20 -13.19 2.17
N PHE A 11 3.72 -12.14 1.50
CA PHE A 11 2.93 -11.08 2.16
C PHE A 11 1.60 -11.61 2.69
N PHE A 12 0.90 -12.45 1.92
CA PHE A 12 -0.32 -13.11 2.37
C PHE A 12 -0.07 -14.02 3.58
N ALA A 13 0.96 -14.86 3.52
CA ALA A 13 1.32 -15.77 4.62
C ALA A 13 1.73 -14.99 5.88
N GLY A 14 2.52 -13.92 5.74
CA GLY A 14 2.90 -13.05 6.86
C GLY A 14 1.69 -12.35 7.50
N SER A 15 0.78 -11.85 6.68
CA SER A 15 -0.47 -11.25 7.14
C SER A 15 -1.36 -12.27 7.87
N LEU A 16 -1.44 -13.49 7.36
CA LEU A 16 -2.22 -14.56 7.97
C LEU A 16 -1.60 -15.02 9.30
N ALA A 17 -0.26 -15.12 9.36
CA ALA A 17 0.47 -15.47 10.57
C ALA A 17 0.24 -14.45 11.70
N LEU A 18 0.23 -13.15 11.38
CA LEU A 18 -0.11 -12.08 12.34
C LEU A 18 -1.55 -12.18 12.84
N GLY A 19 -2.49 -12.57 11.98
CA GLY A 19 -3.87 -12.82 12.39
C GLY A 19 -4.06 -14.03 13.27
N LEU A 20 -3.34 -15.10 12.95
CA LEU A 20 -3.34 -16.37 13.69
C LEU A 20 -2.71 -16.24 15.07
N SER A 21 -1.71 -15.38 15.26
CA SER A 21 -1.11 -15.14 16.59
C SER A 21 -2.10 -14.57 17.60
N GLN A 22 -3.21 -13.99 17.14
CA GLN A 22 -4.34 -13.54 17.97
C GLN A 22 -5.53 -14.50 17.98
N GLY A 23 -5.46 -15.63 17.28
CA GLY A 23 -6.58 -16.56 17.11
C GLY A 23 -7.75 -15.99 16.27
N ARG A 24 -7.53 -14.91 15.51
CA ARG A 24 -8.60 -14.18 14.79
C ARG A 24 -8.56 -14.47 13.28
N LEU A 25 -8.73 -15.73 12.88
CA LEU A 25 -8.64 -16.14 11.46
C LEU A 25 -9.65 -15.41 10.54
N TRP A 26 -10.94 -15.46 10.87
CA TRP A 26 -11.99 -14.86 10.03
C TRP A 26 -11.89 -13.33 9.92
N PRO A 27 -11.69 -12.57 11.03
CA PRO A 27 -11.44 -11.15 10.94
C PRO A 27 -10.19 -10.80 10.12
N THR A 28 -9.14 -11.64 10.20
CA THR A 28 -7.90 -11.43 9.43
C THR A 28 -8.14 -11.58 7.93
N LEU A 29 -8.86 -12.62 7.50
CA LEU A 29 -9.19 -12.81 6.10
C LEU A 29 -10.05 -11.67 5.56
N SER A 30 -11.03 -11.20 6.35
CA SER A 30 -11.82 -10.01 6.02
C SER A 30 -10.93 -8.79 5.86
N LEU A 31 -10.00 -8.56 6.82
CA LEU A 31 -9.09 -7.42 6.80
C LEU A 31 -8.12 -7.45 5.63
N ILE A 32 -7.63 -8.64 5.25
CA ILE A 32 -6.82 -8.85 4.04
C ILE A 32 -7.61 -8.44 2.79
N GLY A 33 -8.84 -8.95 2.66
CA GLY A 33 -9.71 -8.61 1.53
C GLY A 33 -10.00 -7.12 1.45
N THR A 34 -10.36 -6.51 2.57
CA THR A 34 -10.57 -5.07 2.68
C THR A 34 -9.33 -4.29 2.28
N SER A 35 -8.14 -4.71 2.71
CA SER A 35 -6.90 -4.01 2.40
C SER A 35 -6.49 -4.11 0.93
N ILE A 36 -6.78 -5.23 0.27
CA ILE A 36 -6.51 -5.40 -1.16
C ILE A 36 -7.42 -4.48 -1.98
N VAL A 37 -8.71 -4.39 -1.61
CA VAL A 37 -9.73 -3.66 -2.37
C VAL A 37 -9.74 -2.16 -2.06
N LEU A 38 -9.68 -1.80 -0.78
CA LEU A 38 -9.87 -0.43 -0.28
C LEU A 38 -8.59 0.26 0.17
N GLU A 39 -7.42 -0.38 0.06
CA GLU A 39 -6.12 0.10 0.55
C GLU A 39 -5.86 -0.11 2.05
N ALA A 40 -4.60 0.11 2.46
CA ALA A 40 -4.13 -0.19 3.81
C ALA A 40 -4.72 0.75 4.87
N GLN A 41 -5.00 2.01 4.54
CA GLN A 41 -5.51 2.98 5.52
C GLN A 41 -6.96 2.68 5.93
N PRO A 42 -7.91 2.43 5.01
CA PRO A 42 -9.26 2.01 5.40
C PRO A 42 -9.28 0.66 6.10
N ALA A 43 -8.41 -0.27 5.71
CA ALA A 43 -8.24 -1.53 6.43
C ALA A 43 -7.75 -1.30 7.87
N ALA A 44 -6.73 -0.46 8.08
CA ALA A 44 -6.24 -0.13 9.42
C ALA A 44 -7.30 0.54 10.30
N ALA A 45 -8.22 1.32 9.71
CA ALA A 45 -9.38 1.83 10.43
C ALA A 45 -10.39 0.72 10.76
N ALA A 46 -10.64 -0.21 9.83
CA ALA A 46 -11.54 -1.35 10.02
C ALA A 46 -11.00 -2.41 10.99
N SER A 47 -9.69 -2.52 11.18
CA SER A 47 -9.10 -3.46 12.15
C SER A 47 -9.50 -3.15 13.59
N ILE A 48 -9.83 -1.89 13.87
CA ILE A 48 -10.18 -1.41 15.21
C ILE A 48 -11.53 -1.99 15.67
N PRO A 49 -12.67 -1.82 14.95
CA PRO A 49 -13.93 -2.47 15.33
C PRO A 49 -13.87 -4.01 15.22
N LEU A 50 -12.93 -4.57 14.44
CA LEU A 50 -12.66 -6.01 14.40
C LEU A 50 -11.91 -6.53 15.65
N GLY A 51 -11.52 -5.64 16.56
CA GLY A 51 -10.92 -5.96 17.85
C GLY A 51 -9.46 -6.40 17.78
N PHE A 52 -8.73 -6.00 16.73
CA PHE A 52 -7.27 -6.18 16.67
C PHE A 52 -6.58 -5.10 17.51
N ASP A 53 -5.46 -5.44 18.15
CA ASP A 53 -4.56 -4.41 18.65
C ASP A 53 -3.96 -3.58 17.51
N PRO A 54 -3.64 -2.30 17.77
CA PRO A 54 -3.14 -1.39 16.75
C PRO A 54 -1.93 -1.89 15.93
N PRO A 55 -0.86 -2.46 16.52
CA PRO A 55 0.29 -2.89 15.74
C PRO A 55 -0.04 -4.08 14.83
N THR A 56 -0.88 -5.01 15.28
CA THR A 56 -1.27 -6.15 14.44
C THR A 56 -2.25 -5.74 13.35
N GLY A 57 -3.25 -4.91 13.65
CA GLY A 57 -4.20 -4.38 12.66
C GLY A 57 -3.51 -3.58 11.55
N ALA A 58 -2.57 -2.69 11.94
CA ALA A 58 -1.73 -1.97 10.99
C ALA A 58 -0.83 -2.92 10.19
N GLY A 59 -0.17 -3.89 10.86
CA GLY A 59 0.71 -4.87 10.23
C GLY A 59 0.00 -5.72 9.17
N ILE A 60 -1.17 -6.27 9.51
CA ILE A 60 -2.02 -7.02 8.57
C ILE A 60 -2.39 -6.15 7.38
N SER A 61 -2.84 -4.92 7.61
CA SER A 61 -3.25 -4.00 6.55
C SER A 61 -2.09 -3.62 5.61
N ILE A 62 -0.90 -3.35 6.15
CA ILE A 62 0.28 -3.05 5.34
C ILE A 62 0.69 -4.27 4.50
N LEU A 63 0.80 -5.45 5.13
CA LEU A 63 1.21 -6.67 4.44
C LEU A 63 0.19 -7.08 3.37
N ALA A 64 -1.10 -7.02 3.70
CA ALA A 64 -2.17 -7.36 2.77
C ALA A 64 -2.18 -6.45 1.53
N ASN A 65 -1.95 -5.15 1.71
CA ASN A 65 -1.83 -4.21 0.58
C ASN A 65 -0.63 -4.54 -0.32
N MET A 66 0.50 -4.93 0.27
CA MET A 66 1.70 -5.35 -0.48
C MET A 66 1.48 -6.59 -1.36
N ILE A 67 0.41 -7.38 -1.15
CA ILE A 67 0.04 -8.49 -2.04
C ILE A 67 -0.24 -7.99 -3.47
N ALA A 68 -0.90 -6.84 -3.60
CA ALA A 68 -1.29 -6.28 -4.90
C ALA A 68 -0.14 -5.56 -5.62
N VAL A 69 0.88 -5.11 -4.88
CA VAL A 69 1.98 -4.28 -5.43
C VAL A 69 2.79 -5.00 -6.52
N PRO A 70 3.27 -6.25 -6.34
CA PRO A 70 3.98 -6.97 -7.40
C PRO A 70 3.13 -7.15 -8.66
N VAL A 71 1.83 -7.41 -8.50
CA VAL A 71 0.88 -7.59 -9.61
C VAL A 71 0.70 -6.28 -10.36
N LEU A 72 0.49 -5.17 -9.65
CA LEU A 72 0.39 -3.82 -10.21
C LEU A 72 1.65 -3.44 -10.99
N MET A 73 2.84 -3.65 -10.43
CA MET A 73 4.10 -3.32 -11.11
C MET A 73 4.29 -4.11 -12.41
N VAL A 74 3.98 -5.40 -12.41
CA VAL A 74 4.06 -6.24 -13.61
C VAL A 74 3.00 -5.82 -14.63
N GLY A 75 1.76 -5.60 -14.20
CA GLY A 75 0.66 -5.17 -15.05
C GLY A 75 0.92 -3.81 -15.71
N LEU A 76 1.39 -2.82 -14.94
CA LEU A 76 1.80 -1.51 -15.46
C LEU A 76 2.92 -1.65 -16.50
N ARG A 77 3.95 -2.45 -16.22
CA ARG A 77 5.06 -2.64 -17.18
C ARG A 77 4.56 -3.25 -18.49
N GLN A 78 3.68 -4.24 -18.43
CA GLN A 78 3.09 -4.85 -19.62
C GLN A 78 2.17 -3.88 -20.37
N ALA A 79 1.34 -3.11 -19.67
CA ALA A 79 0.47 -2.10 -20.28
C ALA A 79 1.29 -1.03 -21.02
N ILE A 80 2.38 -0.56 -20.42
CA ILE A 80 3.28 0.43 -21.03
C ILE A 80 3.94 -0.12 -22.30
N GLN A 81 4.29 -1.40 -22.32
CA GLN A 81 4.89 -2.04 -23.51
C GLN A 81 3.86 -2.28 -24.63
N ARG A 82 2.62 -2.64 -24.27
CA ARG A 82 1.57 -3.00 -25.22
C ARG A 82 0.90 -1.78 -25.89
N PHE A 83 0.71 -0.68 -25.15
CA PHE A 83 -0.03 0.48 -25.66
C PHE A 83 0.91 1.63 -26.07
N ARG A 84 1.10 1.82 -27.39
CA ARG A 84 1.92 2.93 -27.94
C ARG A 84 1.45 4.32 -27.49
N PHE A 85 0.15 4.51 -27.27
CA PHE A 85 -0.41 5.78 -26.79
C PHE A 85 0.10 6.14 -25.39
N VAL A 86 0.09 5.16 -24.48
CA VAL A 86 0.65 5.29 -23.12
C VAL A 86 2.13 5.66 -23.21
N ARG A 87 2.90 5.01 -24.08
CA ARG A 87 4.32 5.33 -24.29
C ARG A 87 4.57 6.78 -24.74
N ARG A 88 3.72 7.36 -25.59
CA ARG A 88 3.82 8.76 -26.03
C ARG A 88 3.45 9.75 -24.92
N TRP A 89 2.41 9.47 -24.14
CA TRP A 89 2.05 10.28 -22.98
C TRP A 89 3.15 10.28 -21.91
N LEU A 90 3.74 9.11 -21.67
CA LEU A 90 4.88 8.96 -20.75
C LEU A 90 6.12 9.74 -21.18
N ALA A 91 6.37 9.87 -22.48
CA ALA A 91 7.49 10.65 -22.99
C ALA A 91 7.35 12.15 -22.68
N LYS A 92 6.12 12.69 -22.64
CA LYS A 92 5.87 14.07 -22.19
C LYS A 92 6.07 14.22 -20.67
N ALA A 93 5.65 13.22 -19.90
CA ALA A 93 5.83 13.19 -18.45
C ALA A 93 7.31 13.07 -18.03
N GLU A 94 8.15 12.49 -18.88
CA GLU A 94 9.59 12.32 -18.66
C GLU A 94 10.34 13.67 -18.57
N ALA A 95 9.85 14.71 -19.27
CA ALA A 95 10.38 16.07 -19.16
C ALA A 95 10.13 16.68 -17.76
N LEU A 96 8.93 16.44 -17.20
CA LEU A 96 8.58 16.84 -15.84
C LEU A 96 9.40 16.04 -14.80
N SER A 97 9.60 14.75 -15.08
CA SER A 97 10.34 13.83 -14.22
C SER A 97 11.81 14.21 -14.03
N ARG A 98 12.51 14.62 -15.09
CA ARG A 98 13.94 15.02 -14.99
C ARG A 98 14.16 16.16 -14.00
N LYS A 99 13.18 17.06 -13.84
CA LYS A 99 13.27 18.21 -12.94
C LYS A 99 13.01 17.84 -11.47
N TYR A 100 12.15 16.85 -11.20
CA TYR A 100 11.69 16.53 -9.84
C TYR A 100 12.07 15.12 -9.35
N GLY A 101 12.63 14.24 -10.17
CA GLY A 101 12.81 12.81 -9.86
C GLY A 101 13.80 12.48 -8.73
N LYS A 102 14.63 13.44 -8.27
CA LYS A 102 15.58 13.21 -7.17
C LYS A 102 14.96 13.43 -5.78
N TYR A 103 14.06 14.41 -5.63
CA TYR A 103 13.43 14.78 -4.35
C TYR A 103 11.90 14.76 -4.37
N GLY A 104 11.27 14.99 -5.52
CA GLY A 104 9.81 15.02 -5.67
C GLY A 104 9.12 13.68 -5.40
N VAL A 105 9.86 12.57 -5.44
CA VAL A 105 9.33 11.24 -5.09
C VAL A 105 8.90 11.19 -3.63
N TRP A 106 9.60 11.88 -2.73
CA TRP A 106 9.28 11.89 -1.30
C TRP A 106 8.00 12.64 -0.97
N VAL A 107 7.52 13.50 -1.87
CA VAL A 107 6.21 14.16 -1.74
C VAL A 107 5.07 13.13 -1.80
N LEU A 108 5.31 11.94 -2.39
CA LEU A 108 4.34 10.85 -2.35
C LEU A 108 4.14 10.28 -0.96
N ALA A 109 5.12 10.35 -0.06
CA ALA A 109 4.99 9.81 1.29
C ALA A 109 3.87 10.50 2.10
N PRO A 110 3.83 11.84 2.24
CA PRO A 110 2.72 12.52 2.91
C PRO A 110 1.42 12.52 2.09
N LEU A 111 1.46 12.30 0.77
CA LEU A 111 0.27 12.19 -0.08
C LEU A 111 -0.32 10.78 -0.13
N CYS A 112 0.44 9.75 0.21
CA CYS A 112 0.02 8.35 0.23
C CYS A 112 -1.26 8.10 1.05
N PRO A 113 -1.49 8.74 2.21
CA PRO A 113 -2.73 8.62 2.99
C PRO A 113 -3.97 9.09 2.25
N LEU A 114 -3.80 10.07 1.34
CA LEU A 114 -4.89 10.71 0.61
C LEU A 114 -5.14 10.04 -0.74
N LEU A 115 -4.07 9.68 -1.44
CA LEU A 115 -4.16 9.12 -2.80
C LEU A 115 -4.30 7.60 -2.81
N GLY A 116 -3.81 6.91 -1.78
CA GLY A 116 -3.66 5.46 -1.77
C GLY A 116 -2.34 5.00 -2.42
N ALA A 117 -1.89 3.82 -2.03
CA ALA A 117 -0.58 3.31 -2.46
C ALA A 117 -0.58 2.95 -3.95
N TYR A 118 -1.70 2.44 -4.48
CA TYR A 118 -1.80 2.10 -5.90
C TYR A 118 -1.73 3.34 -6.79
N ALA A 119 -2.40 4.43 -6.40
CA ALA A 119 -2.34 5.69 -7.12
C ALA A 119 -0.92 6.27 -7.10
N CYS A 120 -0.25 6.27 -5.95
CA CYS A 120 1.14 6.73 -5.85
C CYS A 120 2.10 5.90 -6.70
N LEU A 121 1.93 4.57 -6.74
CA LEU A 121 2.71 3.68 -7.61
C LEU A 121 2.42 3.93 -9.10
N ALA A 122 1.17 4.18 -9.47
CA ALA A 122 0.78 4.55 -10.83
C ALA A 122 1.41 5.88 -11.24
N ILE A 123 1.33 6.91 -10.38
CA ILE A 123 1.94 8.23 -10.63
C ILE A 123 3.46 8.10 -10.77
N GLY A 124 4.12 7.38 -9.85
CA GLY A 124 5.56 7.16 -9.93
C GLY A 124 5.98 6.40 -11.20
N SER A 125 5.18 5.43 -11.62
CA SER A 125 5.38 4.71 -12.88
C SER A 125 5.16 5.60 -14.10
N ILE A 126 4.15 6.48 -14.07
CA ILE A 126 3.84 7.42 -15.15
C ILE A 126 4.94 8.47 -15.30
N LEU A 127 5.43 9.00 -14.19
CA LEU A 127 6.53 9.94 -14.14
C LEU A 127 7.89 9.25 -14.35
N ARG A 128 7.96 7.93 -14.59
CA ARG A 128 9.21 7.18 -14.74
C ARG A 128 10.22 7.44 -13.62
N TRP A 129 9.74 7.68 -12.41
CA TRP A 129 10.60 7.78 -11.25
C TRP A 129 11.22 6.43 -10.93
N ASN A 130 12.35 6.44 -10.22
CA ASN A 130 13.01 5.20 -9.85
C ASN A 130 12.04 4.34 -9.02
N PRO A 131 11.67 3.13 -9.47
CA PRO A 131 10.62 2.33 -8.85
C PRO A 131 10.94 1.97 -7.39
N LEU A 132 12.22 1.80 -7.05
CA LEU A 132 12.63 1.52 -5.67
C LEU A 132 12.41 2.73 -4.75
N ARG A 133 12.63 3.95 -5.25
CA ARG A 133 12.39 5.17 -4.46
C ARG A 133 10.90 5.45 -4.29
N VAL A 134 10.11 5.22 -5.35
CA VAL A 134 8.65 5.34 -5.28
C VAL A 134 8.11 4.34 -4.27
N LEU A 135 8.53 3.08 -4.37
CA LEU A 135 8.13 2.04 -3.43
C LEU A 135 8.52 2.41 -2.00
N ALA A 136 9.76 2.87 -1.77
CA ALA A 136 10.20 3.29 -0.44
C ALA A 136 9.37 4.46 0.13
N ALA A 137 9.08 5.48 -0.69
CA ALA A 137 8.25 6.61 -0.27
C ALA A 137 6.81 6.19 0.04
N VAL A 138 6.21 5.34 -0.80
CA VAL A 138 4.85 4.81 -0.61
C VAL A 138 4.78 3.93 0.63
N VAL A 139 5.73 3.01 0.82
CA VAL A 139 5.80 2.17 2.01
C VAL A 139 5.98 3.03 3.27
N ALA A 140 6.88 4.01 3.26
CA ALA A 140 7.07 4.90 4.40
C ALA A 140 5.78 5.67 4.75
N GLY A 141 5.10 6.23 3.74
CA GLY A 141 3.83 6.93 3.92
C GLY A 141 2.70 6.03 4.41
N MET A 142 2.60 4.81 3.86
CA MET A 142 1.63 3.80 4.25
C MET A 142 1.84 3.33 5.68
N VAL A 143 3.08 2.95 6.04
CA VAL A 143 3.41 2.53 7.41
C VAL A 143 3.09 3.65 8.38
N GLY A 144 3.60 4.86 8.13
CA GLY A 144 3.34 6.01 9.00
C GLY A 144 1.85 6.26 9.21
N SER A 145 1.07 6.31 8.13
CA SER A 145 -0.37 6.57 8.24
C SER A 145 -1.18 5.43 8.83
N ALA A 146 -0.90 4.16 8.48
CA ALA A 146 -1.60 3.01 9.04
C ALA A 146 -1.39 2.92 10.55
N PHE A 147 -0.18 3.18 11.04
CA PHE A 147 0.10 3.25 12.48
C PHE A 147 -0.61 4.42 13.15
N VAL A 148 -0.57 5.63 12.57
CA VAL A 148 -1.28 6.80 13.11
C VAL A 148 -2.78 6.54 13.20
N ILE A 149 -3.38 5.91 12.18
CA ILE A 149 -4.81 5.59 12.14
C ILE A 149 -5.14 4.52 13.19
N ALA A 150 -4.39 3.42 13.24
CA ALA A 150 -4.65 2.32 14.16
C ALA A 150 -4.51 2.76 15.63
N TYR A 151 -3.43 3.45 15.98
CA TYR A 151 -3.22 3.97 17.34
C TYR A 151 -4.17 5.12 17.67
N GLY A 152 -4.37 6.06 16.75
CA GLY A 152 -5.26 7.19 16.94
C GLY A 152 -6.72 6.76 17.12
N GLY A 153 -7.20 5.82 16.30
CA GLY A 153 -8.55 5.29 16.42
C GLY A 153 -8.75 4.44 17.68
N PHE A 154 -7.73 3.69 18.11
CA PHE A 154 -7.79 2.95 19.37
C PHE A 154 -7.81 3.88 20.59
N ALA A 155 -7.03 4.97 20.58
CA ALA A 155 -7.08 5.99 21.62
C ALA A 155 -8.44 6.69 21.68
N LEU A 156 -9.04 7.00 20.53
CA LEU A 156 -10.39 7.55 20.44
C LEU A 156 -11.44 6.59 21.03
N LEU A 157 -11.38 5.30 20.69
CA LEU A 157 -12.32 4.34 21.26
C LEU A 157 -12.25 4.26 22.79
N ARG A 158 -11.04 4.28 23.37
CA ARG A 158 -10.89 4.30 24.83
C ARG A 158 -11.42 5.57 25.50
N LEU A 159 -11.44 6.70 24.79
CA LEU A 159 -12.03 7.95 25.30
C LEU A 159 -13.55 7.89 25.36
N PHE A 160 -14.19 7.17 24.43
CA PHE A 160 -15.65 7.06 24.36
C PHE A 160 -16.20 5.81 25.05
N HIS A 161 -15.43 4.73 25.14
CA HIS A 161 -15.79 3.45 25.78
C HIS A 161 -14.61 3.00 26.69
N PRO A 162 -14.52 3.51 27.94
CA PRO A 162 -13.47 3.16 28.89
C PRO A 162 -13.54 1.70 29.37
#